data_AF-A0A822GSF3-F1
#
_entry.id   AF-A0A822GSF3-F1
#
_cell.length_a   1.000
_cell.length_b   1.000
_cell.length_c   1.000
_cell.angle_alpha   90.00
_cell.angle_beta   90.00
_cell.angle_gamma   90.00
#
_symmetry.space_group_name_H-M   'P 1'
#
loop_
_entity.id
_entity.type
_entity.pdbx_description
1 polymer ?
#
loop_
_entity_poly.entity_id
_entity_poly.type
_entity_poly.pdbx_seq_one_letter_code
_entity_poly.pdbx_strand_id
1 'polypeptide(L)'
;PSSNISFIQPQKGKPLLISDKYIFKLNKTTTTTKYWICTFNGCSAKIHTNINDQFLKIIGEHCHSQESENIDVRDFREKVKQRVKHETAPIPRIYDEECEKAMLSTAAIAALPSEREINIAFNKARRAITPTIPTTQ
;
A
#
# COMPACT_ATOMS: atom_id res chain seq x y z
N PRO A 1 -9.60 13.85 19.31
CA PRO A 1 -9.89 12.70 18.42
C PRO A 1 -8.79 12.51 17.37
N SER A 2 -7.75 11.76 17.73
CA SER A 2 -6.62 11.46 16.85
C SER A 2 -6.97 10.18 16.06
N SER A 3 -7.55 10.32 14.88
CA SER A 3 -7.75 9.16 14.00
C SER A 3 -6.38 8.71 13.48
N ASN A 4 -6.01 7.45 13.69
CA ASN A 4 -4.76 6.91 13.17
C ASN A 4 -4.88 6.80 11.64
N ILE A 5 -3.98 7.48 10.92
CA ILE A 5 -3.92 7.44 9.45
C ILE A 5 -2.56 6.92 9.00
N SER A 6 -2.56 6.06 8.00
CA SER A 6 -1.35 5.51 7.38
C SER A 6 -1.36 5.81 5.89
N PHE A 7 -0.19 6.11 5.32
CA PHE A 7 -0.06 6.40 3.90
C PHE A 7 0.65 5.27 3.19
N ILE A 8 0.10 4.83 2.06
CA ILE A 8 0.79 3.90 1.18
C ILE A 8 1.03 4.58 -0.16
N GLN A 9 2.30 4.69 -0.52
CA GLN A 9 2.73 5.26 -1.78
C GLN A 9 2.97 4.13 -2.82
N PRO A 10 2.05 3.90 -3.77
CA PRO A 10 2.31 2.94 -4.83
C PRO A 10 3.49 3.36 -5.71
N GLN A 11 4.15 2.39 -6.33
CA GLN A 11 5.27 2.62 -7.25
C GLN A 11 4.86 3.41 -8.51
N LYS A 12 3.59 3.30 -8.89
CA LYS A 12 2.95 4.07 -9.97
C LYS A 12 1.59 4.55 -9.47
N GLY A 13 1.33 5.85 -9.57
CA GLY A 13 0.05 6.45 -9.24
C GLY A 13 0.08 7.41 -8.05
N LYS A 14 -1.11 7.89 -7.67
CA LYS A 14 -1.30 8.81 -6.54
C LYS A 14 -1.16 8.06 -5.21
N PRO A 15 -0.73 8.74 -4.12
CA PRO A 15 -0.71 8.15 -2.79
C PRO A 15 -2.12 7.73 -2.36
N LEU A 16 -2.17 6.74 -1.48
CA LEU A 16 -3.39 6.26 -0.83
C LEU A 16 -3.28 6.49 0.67
N LEU A 17 -4.39 6.86 1.28
CA LEU A 17 -4.53 7.06 2.71
C LEU A 17 -5.40 5.93 3.26
N ILE A 18 -4.97 5.33 4.37
CA ILE A 18 -5.71 4.34 5.12
C ILE A 18 -6.15 4.95 6.44
N SER A 19 -7.43 4.81 6.76
CA SER A 19 -7.98 5.18 8.06
C SER A 19 -9.06 4.18 8.43
N ASP A 20 -9.03 3.65 9.65
CA ASP A 20 -10.02 2.71 10.19
C ASP A 20 -10.35 1.53 9.25
N LYS A 21 -9.32 0.96 8.60
CA LYS A 21 -9.47 -0.14 7.62
C LYS A 21 -10.28 0.22 6.35
N TYR A 22 -10.33 1.51 6.00
CA TYR A 22 -10.82 2.01 4.73
C TYR A 22 -9.70 2.65 3.92
N ILE A 23 -9.80 2.51 2.60
CA ILE A 23 -8.82 3.07 1.66
C ILE A 23 -9.41 4.34 1.02
N PHE A 24 -8.59 5.38 0.98
CA PHE A 24 -8.91 6.66 0.37
C PHE A 24 -7.88 7.02 -0.69
N LYS A 25 -8.36 7.52 -1.83
CA LYS A 25 -7.54 8.05 -2.91
C LYS A 25 -7.47 9.57 -2.85
N LEU A 26 -6.30 10.11 -3.19
CA LEU A 26 -6.12 11.55 -3.29
C LEU A 26 -6.97 12.11 -4.45
N ASN A 27 -7.98 12.88 -4.11
CA ASN A 27 -8.84 13.55 -5.07
C ASN A 27 -8.15 14.82 -5.59
N LYS A 28 -7.83 15.73 -4.67
CA LYS A 28 -7.18 17.01 -4.98
C LYS A 28 -6.30 17.49 -3.84
N THR A 29 -5.32 18.31 -4.17
CA THR A 29 -4.47 19.02 -3.21
C THR A 29 -4.63 20.51 -3.44
N THR A 30 -4.87 21.24 -2.36
CA THR A 30 -4.83 22.70 -2.30
C THR A 30 -3.56 23.11 -1.54
N THR A 31 -3.23 24.40 -1.53
CA THR A 31 -2.03 24.96 -0.90
C THR A 31 -1.81 24.51 0.55
N THR A 32 -2.89 24.26 1.30
CA THR A 32 -2.82 23.89 2.73
C THR A 32 -3.38 22.50 3.04
N THR A 33 -4.17 21.90 2.14
CA THR A 33 -5.02 20.76 2.46
C THR A 33 -5.05 19.75 1.32
N LYS A 34 -4.88 18.47 1.65
CA LYS A 34 -5.11 17.32 0.77
C LYS A 34 -6.51 16.76 1.04
N TYR A 35 -7.26 16.54 -0.02
CA TYR A 35 -8.63 16.02 0.01
C TYR A 35 -8.62 14.59 -0.50
N TRP A 36 -9.07 13.68 0.35
CA TRP A 36 -9.10 12.25 0.11
C TRP A 36 -10.56 11.79 0.04
N ILE A 37 -10.86 10.92 -0.92
CA ILE A 37 -12.19 10.33 -1.10
C ILE A 37 -12.06 8.82 -1.03
N CYS A 38 -13.08 8.14 -0.53
CA CYS A 38 -13.08 6.69 -0.48
C CYS A 38 -12.89 6.09 -1.90
N THR A 39 -12.21 4.94 -1.98
CA THR A 39 -12.02 4.21 -3.23
C THR A 39 -13.28 3.55 -3.74
N PHE A 40 -14.20 3.18 -2.85
CA PHE A 40 -15.46 2.51 -3.18
C PHE A 40 -16.41 3.41 -3.96
N ASN A 41 -16.99 2.88 -5.03
CA ASN A 41 -17.86 3.64 -5.92
C ASN A 41 -19.20 3.97 -5.22
N GLY A 42 -19.58 5.26 -5.21
CA GLY A 42 -20.79 5.72 -4.53
C GLY A 42 -20.63 5.93 -3.01
N CYS A 43 -19.45 5.70 -2.43
CA CYS A 43 -19.20 6.06 -1.04
C CYS A 43 -18.99 7.58 -0.88
N SER A 44 -19.65 8.17 0.11
CA SER A 44 -19.58 9.61 0.39
C SER A 44 -18.50 10.00 1.42
N ALA A 45 -17.79 9.02 2.00
CA ALA A 45 -16.76 9.25 3.00
C ALA A 45 -15.53 9.96 2.41
N LYS A 46 -15.04 10.97 3.14
CA LYS A 46 -13.94 11.85 2.76
C LYS A 46 -13.05 12.13 3.96
N ILE A 47 -11.76 12.24 3.71
CA ILE A 47 -10.77 12.64 4.73
C ILE A 47 -10.03 13.85 4.24
N HIS A 48 -9.79 14.79 5.13
CA HIS A 48 -8.95 15.95 4.87
C HIS A 48 -7.68 15.83 5.71
N THR A 49 -6.53 16.00 5.08
CA THR A 49 -5.24 16.10 5.77
C THR A 49 -4.56 17.41 5.40
N ASN A 50 -3.64 17.87 6.25
CA ASN A 50 -2.78 18.99 5.93
C ASN A 50 -1.81 18.61 4.78
N ILE A 51 -1.15 19.59 4.17
CA ILE A 51 -0.08 19.30 3.20
C ILE A 51 1.06 18.46 3.81
N ASN A 52 1.28 18.58 5.12
CA ASN A 52 2.19 17.78 5.93
C ASN A 52 1.62 16.42 6.37
N ASP A 53 0.55 15.95 5.72
CA ASP A 53 -0.05 14.64 5.98
C ASP A 53 -0.60 14.43 7.40
N GLN A 54 -0.82 15.51 8.14
CA GLN A 54 -1.50 15.49 9.43
C GLN A 54 -3.01 15.40 9.25
N PHE A 55 -3.65 14.54 10.04
CA PHE A 55 -5.10 14.39 10.06
C PHE A 55 -5.80 15.71 10.43
N LEU A 56 -6.80 16.13 9.65
CA LEU A 56 -7.65 17.27 9.98
C LEU A 56 -9.05 16.83 10.38
N LYS A 57 -9.76 16.12 9.49
CA LYS A 57 -11.13 15.67 9.74
C LYS A 57 -11.59 14.57 8.77
N ILE A 58 -12.61 13.83 9.21
CA ILE A 58 -13.39 12.88 8.41
C ILE A 58 -14.78 13.48 8.17
N ILE A 59 -15.33 13.29 6.98
CA ILE A 59 -16.65 13.77 6.58
C ILE A 59 -17.40 12.62 5.90
N GLY A 60 -18.66 12.43 6.27
CA GLY A 60 -19.52 11.39 5.71
C GLY A 60 -19.25 10.02 6.33
N GLU A 61 -20.13 9.07 6.00
CA GLU A 61 -20.10 7.71 6.52
C GLU A 61 -19.88 6.71 5.38
N HIS A 62 -19.33 5.54 5.72
CA HIS A 62 -19.13 4.47 4.76
C HIS A 62 -20.43 3.69 4.56
N CYS A 63 -20.80 3.47 3.29
CA CYS A 63 -21.95 2.63 2.92
C CYS A 63 -21.53 1.21 2.48
N HIS A 64 -20.33 0.78 2.88
CA HIS A 64 -19.75 -0.51 2.52
C HIS A 64 -18.91 -1.04 3.68
N SER A 65 -18.66 -2.34 3.67
CA SER A 65 -17.82 -3.00 4.66
C SER A 65 -16.35 -2.56 4.57
N GLN A 66 -15.65 -2.69 5.69
CA GLN A 66 -14.21 -2.44 5.79
C GLN A 66 -13.43 -3.31 4.80
N GLU A 67 -12.42 -2.73 4.16
CA GLU A 67 -11.58 -3.40 3.16
C GLU A 67 -10.32 -4.00 3.83
N SER A 68 -10.50 -4.58 5.03
CA SER A 68 -9.41 -5.07 5.88
C SER A 68 -8.46 -6.00 5.11
N GLU A 69 -9.02 -6.97 4.37
CA GLU A 69 -8.26 -7.94 3.58
C GLU A 69 -7.39 -7.27 2.51
N ASN A 70 -7.93 -6.27 1.81
CA ASN A 70 -7.17 -5.53 0.80
C ASN A 70 -6.05 -4.71 1.42
N ILE A 71 -6.27 -4.19 2.63
CA ILE A 71 -5.26 -3.44 3.38
C ILE A 71 -4.15 -4.37 3.84
N ASP A 72 -4.49 -5.52 4.41
CA ASP A 72 -3.53 -6.52 4.87
C ASP A 72 -2.66 -7.02 3.71
N VAL A 73 -3.26 -7.35 2.55
CA VAL A 73 -2.53 -7.74 1.33
C VAL A 73 -1.58 -6.63 0.86
N ARG A 74 -2.01 -5.37 0.97
CA ARG A 74 -1.22 -4.22 0.49
C ARG A 74 -0.07 -3.88 1.45
N ASP A 75 -0.32 -3.93 2.74
CA ASP A 75 0.70 -3.80 3.78
C ASP A 75 1.75 -4.91 3.66
N PHE A 76 1.29 -6.16 3.58
CA PHE A 76 2.12 -7.33 3.33
C PHE A 76 3.01 -7.13 2.10
N ARG A 77 2.43 -6.71 0.97
CA ARG A 77 3.18 -6.52 -0.28
C ARG A 77 4.24 -5.44 -0.16
N GLU A 78 3.98 -4.35 0.55
CA GLU A 78 4.99 -3.32 0.78
C GLU A 78 6.08 -3.80 1.74
N LYS A 79 5.77 -4.57 2.79
CA LYS A 79 6.77 -5.20 3.68
C LYS A 79 7.71 -6.14 2.92
N VAL A 80 7.16 -7.08 2.15
CA VAL A 80 7.98 -8.02 1.34
C VAL A 80 8.85 -7.25 0.36
N LYS A 81 8.28 -6.24 -0.30
CA LYS A 81 9.03 -5.40 -1.23
C LYS A 81 10.15 -4.64 -0.53
N GLN A 82 9.94 -4.06 0.65
CA GLN A 82 11.03 -3.42 1.41
C GLN A 82 12.13 -4.44 1.72
N ARG A 83 11.79 -5.65 2.19
CA ARG A 83 12.81 -6.70 2.41
C ARG A 83 13.56 -7.05 1.14
N VAL A 84 12.89 -7.26 0.00
CA VAL A 84 13.55 -7.58 -1.28
C VAL A 84 14.51 -6.48 -1.74
N LYS A 85 14.24 -5.22 -1.42
CA LYS A 85 15.15 -4.11 -1.75
C LYS A 85 16.46 -4.15 -0.95
N HIS A 86 16.42 -4.63 0.28
CA HIS A 86 17.55 -4.61 1.21
C HIS A 86 18.24 -5.96 1.38
N GLU A 87 17.56 -7.06 1.05
CA GLU A 87 18.01 -8.43 1.30
C GLU A 87 18.40 -9.15 0.00
N THR A 88 19.51 -9.88 0.04
CA THR A 88 20.02 -10.65 -1.11
C THR A 88 19.38 -12.03 -1.24
N ALA A 89 18.64 -12.49 -0.24
CA ALA A 89 17.92 -13.75 -0.24
C ALA A 89 16.96 -13.88 -1.45
N PRO A 90 16.68 -15.12 -1.90
CA PRO A 90 15.77 -15.34 -3.01
C PRO A 90 14.35 -14.87 -2.64
N ILE A 91 13.71 -14.17 -3.57
CA ILE A 91 12.38 -13.55 -3.39
C ILE A 91 11.31 -14.55 -2.89
N PRO A 92 11.23 -15.80 -3.43
CA PRO A 92 10.27 -16.78 -2.92
C PRO A 92 10.43 -17.04 -1.42
N ARG A 93 11.68 -17.12 -0.95
CA ARG A 93 11.98 -17.35 0.47
C ARG A 93 11.54 -16.17 1.34
N ILE A 94 11.86 -14.93 0.92
CA ILE A 94 11.42 -13.73 1.65
C ILE A 94 9.89 -13.68 1.70
N TYR A 95 9.21 -14.03 0.60
CA TYR A 95 7.75 -14.05 0.55
C TYR A 95 7.14 -15.10 1.48
N ASP A 96 7.68 -16.32 1.46
CA ASP A 96 7.21 -17.43 2.32
C ASP A 96 7.38 -17.09 3.81
N GLU A 97 8.56 -16.60 4.20
CA GLU A 97 8.85 -16.16 5.58
C GLU A 97 7.90 -15.03 6.04
N GLU A 98 7.60 -14.07 5.15
CA GLU A 98 6.65 -13.00 5.49
C GLU A 98 5.21 -13.54 5.55
N CYS A 99 4.86 -14.53 4.73
CA CYS A 99 3.54 -15.16 4.73
C CYS A 99 3.26 -15.84 6.07
N GLU A 100 4.26 -16.60 6.57
CA GLU A 100 4.20 -17.23 7.90
C GLU A 100 4.05 -16.20 9.03
N LYS A 101 4.75 -15.06 8.93
CA LYS A 101 4.69 -13.98 9.95
C LYS A 101 3.38 -13.19 9.92
N ALA A 102 2.78 -13.03 8.75
CA ALA A 102 1.68 -12.09 8.56
C ALA A 102 0.34 -12.57 9.15
N MET A 103 0.22 -13.85 9.53
CA MET A 103 -1.00 -14.44 10.11
C MET A 103 -2.28 -13.98 9.40
N LEU A 104 -2.24 -13.97 8.06
CA LEU A 104 -3.30 -13.43 7.23
C LEU A 104 -4.55 -14.32 7.29
N SER A 105 -5.72 -13.70 7.14
CA SER A 105 -6.97 -14.44 7.01
C SER A 105 -6.98 -15.27 5.72
N THR A 106 -7.77 -16.34 5.67
CA THR A 106 -7.89 -17.20 4.47
C THR A 106 -8.25 -16.40 3.22
N ALA A 107 -9.10 -15.39 3.36
CA ALA A 107 -9.51 -14.53 2.25
C ALA A 107 -8.41 -13.56 1.83
N ALA A 108 -7.62 -13.02 2.78
CA ALA A 108 -6.42 -12.23 2.45
C ALA A 108 -5.36 -13.08 1.74
N ILE A 109 -5.14 -14.33 2.17
CA ILE A 109 -4.23 -15.28 1.49
C ILE A 109 -4.69 -15.53 0.05
N ALA A 110 -5.99 -15.74 -0.17
CA ALA A 110 -6.54 -15.95 -1.51
C ALA A 110 -6.40 -14.73 -2.43
N ALA A 111 -6.33 -13.52 -1.86
CA ALA A 111 -6.10 -12.27 -2.58
C ALA A 111 -4.62 -11.93 -2.77
N LEU A 112 -3.69 -12.72 -2.22
CA LEU A 112 -2.26 -12.51 -2.46
C LEU A 112 -1.91 -12.80 -3.93
N PRO A 113 -1.00 -12.00 -4.52
CA PRO A 113 -0.50 -12.28 -5.86
C PRO A 113 0.24 -13.63 -5.88
N SER A 114 0.24 -14.28 -7.05
CA SER A 114 0.93 -15.57 -7.19
C SER A 114 2.45 -15.42 -7.09
N GLU A 115 3.15 -16.48 -6.69
CA GLU A 115 4.62 -16.49 -6.56
C GLU A 115 5.31 -15.98 -7.84
N ARG A 116 4.80 -16.38 -9.02
CA ARG A 116 5.33 -15.92 -10.31
C ARG A 116 5.21 -14.40 -10.48
N GLU A 117 4.06 -13.83 -10.17
CA GLU A 117 3.83 -12.38 -10.26
C GLU A 117 4.70 -11.60 -9.29
N ILE A 118 4.85 -12.12 -8.08
CA ILE A 118 5.73 -11.58 -7.04
C ILE A 118 7.18 -11.59 -7.51
N ASN A 119 7.64 -12.72 -8.05
CA ASN A 119 9.01 -12.89 -8.51
C ASN A 119 9.35 -11.89 -9.62
N ILE A 120 8.47 -11.72 -10.61
CA ILE A 120 8.62 -10.73 -11.69
C ILE A 120 8.62 -9.30 -11.13
N ALA A 121 7.62 -8.96 -10.32
CA ALA A 121 7.45 -7.60 -9.80
C ALA A 121 8.60 -7.17 -8.87
N PHE A 122 9.06 -8.07 -8.02
CA PHE A 122 10.08 -7.78 -7.02
C PHE A 122 11.50 -7.94 -7.55
N ASN A 123 11.78 -8.84 -8.51
CA ASN A 123 13.07 -8.82 -9.21
C ASN A 123 13.24 -7.52 -9.98
N LYS A 124 12.17 -7.03 -10.63
CA LYS A 124 12.18 -5.70 -11.26
C LYS A 124 12.50 -4.60 -10.23
N ALA A 125 11.93 -4.65 -9.04
CA ALA A 125 12.21 -3.70 -7.98
C ALA A 125 13.67 -3.78 -7.49
N ARG A 126 14.24 -4.98 -7.36
CA ARG A 126 15.63 -5.20 -6.93
C ARG A 126 16.65 -4.69 -7.97
N ARG A 127 16.40 -4.97 -9.26
CA ARG A 127 17.21 -4.48 -10.39
C ARG A 127 17.21 -2.96 -10.51
N ALA A 128 16.13 -2.29 -10.08
CA ALA A 128 16.04 -0.82 -10.10
C ALA A 128 16.90 -0.14 -9.01
N ILE A 129 17.41 -0.89 -8.03
CA ILE A 129 18.21 -0.37 -6.91
C ILE A 129 19.69 -0.64 -7.11
N THR A 130 20.04 -1.81 -7.65
CA THR A 130 21.40 -2.06 -8.11
C THR A 130 21.67 -1.16 -9.32
N PRO A 131 22.61 -0.19 -9.25
CA PRO A 131 22.99 0.54 -10.45
C PRO A 131 23.52 -0.48 -11.46
N THR A 132 22.85 -0.60 -12.61
CA THR A 132 23.43 -1.25 -13.78
C THR A 132 24.71 -0.49 -14.11
N ILE A 133 25.85 -1.08 -13.78
CA ILE A 133 27.15 -0.65 -14.28
C ILE A 133 27.00 -0.72 -15.81
N PRO A 134 27.14 0.40 -16.55
CA PRO A 134 27.05 0.34 -18.00
C PRO A 134 28.18 -0.56 -18.49
N THR A 135 27.81 -1.63 -19.19
CA THR A 135 28.79 -2.47 -19.89
C THR A 135 29.41 -1.62 -20.98
N THR A 136 30.59 -1.05 -20.70
CA THR A 136 31.44 -0.41 -21.70
C THR A 136 31.88 -1.47 -22.70
N GLN A 137 31.47 -1.33 -23.96
CA GLN A 137 32.16 -1.91 -25.11
C GLN A 137 33.23 -0.93 -25.58
#